data_AF-A0A8J3D776-F1
#
_entry.id   AF-A0A8J3D776-F1
#
_cell.length_a   1.000
_cell.length_b   1.000
_cell.length_c   1.000
_cell.angle_alpha   90.00
_cell.angle_beta   90.00
_cell.angle_gamma   90.00
#
_symmetry.space_group_name_H-M   'P 1'
#
loop_
_entity.id
_entity.type
_entity.pdbx_description
1 polymer ?
#
loop_
_entity_poly.entity_id
_entity_poly.type
_entity_poly.pdbx_seq_one_letter_code
_entity_poly.pdbx_strand_id
1 'polypeptide(L)'
;MKDQEFSRRKFLGNAALALGGVTLLHDKGFGMPAYIRNLDKPNSKFNGVQVGAITYSWRSMPSDAESILQYCKDCNISAIELMGSTGEPFAGAPEGPSFQRGGLTADQKREQEEYYGKLAAWRASVSMKKFEQLRKMYNQAGVSIYAYKPNALGPNNTDAEVDYALRAAKALGATHVTVELPRDAAQSKRLGDIAAKNKVYVAYHGHLQQTPTAWDEAMAQSKYNAMNLDMGHYVAAGYDPLPLIKEKHQQILSMHTKDRKSKENGQANVFWGEGDTPIVAALQLIRDNKYKFPVTIELEYPIPEGSDAVKETAKCVEYARKALMA
;
A
#
# COMPACT_ATOMS: atom_id res chain seq x y z
N MET A 1 -21.17 36.81 55.67
CA MET A 1 -19.87 36.83 56.38
C MET A 1 -19.64 35.47 57.00
N LYS A 2 -18.57 34.79 56.56
CA LYS A 2 -17.87 33.61 57.13
C LYS A 2 -18.70 32.31 57.19
N ASP A 3 -18.59 31.44 56.18
CA ASP A 3 -17.55 30.40 55.95
C ASP A 3 -17.58 29.29 57.00
N GLN A 4 -17.87 28.04 56.58
CA GLN A 4 -16.82 27.01 56.43
C GLN A 4 -17.35 25.66 55.91
N GLU A 5 -16.68 25.21 54.84
CA GLU A 5 -16.24 23.86 54.48
C GLU A 5 -17.22 22.68 54.41
N PHE A 6 -17.57 22.32 53.17
CA PHE A 6 -18.06 20.99 52.80
C PHE A 6 -16.88 20.00 52.68
N SER A 7 -16.80 19.09 53.64
CA SER A 7 -15.83 17.99 53.68
C SER A 7 -16.18 16.87 52.69
N ARG A 8 -15.14 16.39 52.03
CA ARG A 8 -15.10 15.28 51.05
C ARG A 8 -15.47 13.95 51.71
N ARG A 9 -16.60 13.35 51.34
CA ARG A 9 -16.86 11.88 51.42
C ARG A 9 -18.23 11.52 50.81
N LYS A 10 -18.26 11.11 49.54
CA LYS A 10 -19.21 10.10 49.02
C LYS A 10 -18.85 9.66 47.60
N PHE A 11 -17.82 8.82 47.46
CA PHE A 11 -17.76 7.91 46.32
C PHE A 11 -16.88 6.69 46.65
N LEU A 12 -17.43 5.79 47.46
CA LEU A 12 -17.00 4.40 47.53
C LEU A 12 -18.27 3.55 47.53
N GLY A 13 -18.48 2.85 46.42
CA GLY A 13 -19.62 1.99 46.20
C GLY A 13 -19.34 1.03 45.05
N ASN A 14 -18.77 -0.12 45.40
CA ASN A 14 -18.86 -1.41 44.71
C ASN A 14 -18.03 -1.61 43.43
N ALA A 15 -16.78 -2.04 43.64
CA ALA A 15 -16.05 -2.87 42.68
C ALA A 15 -16.52 -4.33 42.84
N ALA A 16 -17.31 -4.82 41.88
CA ALA A 16 -17.54 -6.24 41.68
C ALA A 16 -16.69 -6.69 40.48
N LEU A 17 -15.71 -7.54 40.75
CA LEU A 17 -14.90 -8.25 39.77
C LEU A 17 -15.78 -9.24 39.00
N ALA A 18 -16.11 -8.92 37.74
CA ALA A 18 -16.57 -9.89 36.76
C ALA A 18 -15.44 -10.12 35.75
N LEU A 19 -14.56 -11.08 36.06
CA LEU A 19 -13.68 -11.72 35.08
C LEU A 19 -14.56 -12.66 34.23
N GLY A 20 -15.19 -12.09 33.20
CA GLY A 20 -15.90 -12.82 32.16
C GLY A 20 -15.26 -12.50 30.82
N GLY A 21 -14.70 -13.51 30.16
CA GLY A 21 -13.89 -13.37 28.95
C GLY A 21 -14.60 -12.58 27.84
N VAL A 22 -13.86 -11.68 27.22
CA VAL A 22 -14.22 -11.12 25.91
C VAL A 22 -14.07 -12.26 24.91
N THR A 23 -15.11 -13.06 24.73
CA THR A 23 -15.31 -13.73 23.46
C THR A 23 -15.56 -12.62 22.44
N LEU A 24 -14.58 -12.37 21.58
CA LEU A 24 -14.77 -11.65 20.34
C LEU A 24 -15.85 -12.40 19.55
N LEU A 25 -17.10 -11.95 19.70
CA LEU A 25 -18.18 -12.32 18.83
C LEU A 25 -17.80 -11.79 17.46
N HIS A 26 -17.33 -12.69 16.58
CA HIS A 26 -17.23 -12.44 15.15
C HIS A 26 -18.63 -12.03 14.67
N ASP A 27 -18.82 -10.73 14.47
CA ASP A 27 -20.04 -10.23 13.86
C ASP A 27 -20.09 -10.77 12.43
N LYS A 28 -21.10 -11.59 12.15
CA LYS A 28 -21.24 -12.31 10.88
C LYS A 28 -21.69 -11.31 9.81
N GLY A 29 -20.70 -10.73 9.14
CA GLY A 29 -20.83 -9.55 8.26
C GLY A 29 -21.97 -9.57 7.23
N PHE A 30 -22.88 -8.62 7.41
CA PHE A 30 -23.72 -8.03 6.37
C PHE A 30 -22.80 -7.18 5.46
N GLY A 31 -22.68 -7.52 4.17
CA GLY A 31 -21.91 -6.73 3.18
C GLY A 31 -20.69 -7.39 2.55
N MET A 32 -20.22 -8.56 3.03
CA MET A 32 -19.15 -9.31 2.37
C MET A 32 -19.70 -10.25 1.28
N PRO A 33 -19.13 -10.26 0.06
CA PRO A 33 -19.54 -11.18 -0.99
C PRO A 33 -19.56 -12.65 -0.54
N ALA A 34 -20.57 -13.41 -0.98
CA ALA A 34 -20.82 -14.78 -0.51
C ALA A 34 -19.64 -15.75 -0.74
N TYR A 35 -18.82 -15.55 -1.78
CA TYR A 35 -17.69 -16.42 -2.11
C TYR A 35 -16.44 -16.19 -1.24
N ILE A 36 -16.41 -15.12 -0.44
CA ILE A 36 -15.30 -14.82 0.49
C ILE A 36 -15.51 -15.55 1.83
N ARG A 37 -16.74 -15.98 2.14
CA ARG A 37 -17.05 -16.71 3.38
C ARG A 37 -16.43 -18.12 3.30
N ASN A 38 -15.45 -18.40 4.16
CA ASN A 38 -14.80 -19.72 4.38
C ASN A 38 -13.62 -20.09 3.45
N LEU A 39 -12.71 -19.15 3.17
CA LEU A 39 -11.43 -19.51 2.55
C LEU A 39 -10.38 -19.81 3.63
N ASP A 40 -9.84 -21.04 3.64
CA ASP A 40 -8.70 -21.40 4.49
C ASP A 40 -7.47 -20.51 4.22
N LYS A 41 -7.32 -20.06 2.97
CA LYS A 41 -6.34 -19.07 2.51
C LYS A 41 -6.97 -18.17 1.45
N PRO A 42 -6.69 -16.86 1.45
CA PRO A 42 -7.21 -15.96 0.42
C PRO A 42 -6.66 -16.35 -0.96
N ASN A 43 -7.47 -16.11 -1.99
CA ASN A 43 -7.11 -16.31 -3.39
C ASN A 43 -7.71 -15.20 -4.25
N SER A 44 -6.85 -14.29 -4.67
CA SER A 44 -7.18 -13.16 -5.55
C SER A 44 -6.55 -13.30 -6.93
N LYS A 45 -6.27 -14.54 -7.37
CA LYS A 45 -5.80 -14.81 -8.72
C LYS A 45 -6.94 -15.39 -9.56
N PHE A 46 -7.41 -14.61 -10.52
CA PHE A 46 -8.55 -14.97 -11.36
C PHE A 46 -8.12 -15.06 -12.81
N ASN A 47 -8.37 -16.21 -13.45
CA ASN A 47 -7.99 -16.47 -14.85
C ASN A 47 -6.55 -16.06 -15.21
N GLY A 48 -5.62 -16.32 -14.28
CA GLY A 48 -4.19 -16.05 -14.45
C GLY A 48 -3.73 -14.64 -14.06
N VAL A 49 -4.66 -13.70 -13.85
CA VAL A 49 -4.36 -12.32 -13.42
C VAL A 49 -4.33 -12.25 -11.90
N GLN A 50 -3.24 -11.74 -11.34
CA GLN A 50 -3.11 -11.51 -9.91
C GLN A 50 -3.74 -10.17 -9.53
N VAL A 51 -4.81 -10.19 -8.74
CA VAL A 51 -5.32 -9.01 -8.05
C VAL A 51 -4.60 -8.88 -6.72
N GLY A 52 -4.01 -7.73 -6.45
CA GLY A 52 -3.38 -7.40 -5.18
C GLY A 52 -3.99 -6.14 -4.57
N ALA A 53 -3.42 -5.71 -3.44
CA ALA A 53 -3.71 -4.41 -2.86
C ALA A 53 -2.39 -3.75 -2.41
N ILE A 54 -2.42 -2.43 -2.24
CA ILE A 54 -1.39 -1.70 -1.49
C ILE A 54 -1.92 -1.43 -0.09
N THR A 55 -1.07 -1.49 0.94
CA THR A 55 -1.49 -1.25 2.33
C THR A 55 -2.11 0.14 2.55
N TYR A 56 -1.81 1.12 1.68
CA TYR A 56 -2.42 2.45 1.69
C TYR A 56 -3.95 2.42 1.58
N SER A 57 -4.51 1.37 0.98
CA SER A 57 -5.96 1.15 0.92
C SER A 57 -6.61 1.09 2.31
N TRP A 58 -5.87 0.74 3.36
CA TRP A 58 -6.33 0.68 4.74
C TRP A 58 -5.72 1.77 5.63
N ARG A 59 -5.28 2.90 5.07
CA ARG A 59 -4.64 4.02 5.81
C ARG A 59 -5.45 4.60 6.97
N SER A 60 -6.76 4.36 7.02
CA SER A 60 -7.65 4.76 8.10
C SER A 60 -7.78 3.73 9.23
N MET A 61 -7.01 2.63 9.17
CA MET A 61 -7.08 1.49 10.06
C MET A 61 -5.68 1.19 10.65
N PRO A 62 -5.59 0.38 11.74
CA PRO A 62 -4.31 -0.12 12.24
C PRO A 62 -3.42 -0.72 11.13
N SER A 63 -2.13 -0.41 11.17
CA SER A 63 -1.18 -0.78 10.10
C SER A 63 -0.08 -1.73 10.56
N ASP A 64 -0.22 -2.33 11.74
CA ASP A 64 0.66 -3.41 12.18
C ASP A 64 0.52 -4.65 11.28
N ALA A 65 1.55 -5.48 11.26
CA ALA A 65 1.68 -6.57 10.30
C ALA A 65 0.55 -7.61 10.42
N GLU A 66 0.11 -7.89 11.65
CA GLU A 66 -0.96 -8.82 11.96
C GLU A 66 -2.31 -8.27 11.47
N SER A 67 -2.61 -6.99 11.75
CA SER A 67 -3.82 -6.32 11.25
C SER A 67 -3.88 -6.30 9.73
N ILE A 68 -2.81 -5.91 9.05
CA ILE A 68 -2.76 -5.90 7.57
C ILE A 68 -2.95 -7.31 7.00
N LEU A 69 -2.34 -8.33 7.60
CA LEU A 69 -2.52 -9.71 7.17
C LEU A 69 -3.98 -10.17 7.35
N GLN A 70 -4.61 -9.77 8.46
CA GLN A 70 -6.01 -10.09 8.70
C GLN A 70 -6.92 -9.39 7.68
N TYR A 71 -6.66 -8.13 7.32
CA TYR A 71 -7.39 -7.44 6.27
C TYR A 71 -7.26 -8.14 4.93
N CYS A 72 -6.06 -8.62 4.57
CA CYS A 72 -5.86 -9.40 3.35
C CYS A 72 -6.76 -10.65 3.34
N LYS A 73 -6.84 -11.39 4.44
CA LYS A 73 -7.73 -12.55 4.55
C LYS A 73 -9.19 -12.15 4.42
N ASP A 74 -9.61 -11.12 5.14
CA ASP A 74 -11.00 -10.68 5.20
C ASP A 74 -11.51 -10.18 3.84
N CYS A 75 -10.68 -9.49 3.06
CA CYS A 75 -11.04 -9.03 1.71
C CYS A 75 -10.62 -9.97 0.57
N ASN A 76 -10.17 -11.19 0.88
CA ASN A 76 -9.72 -12.20 -0.07
C ASN A 76 -8.54 -11.76 -0.97
N ILE A 77 -7.55 -11.06 -0.42
CA ILE A 77 -6.29 -10.68 -1.09
C ILE A 77 -5.17 -11.66 -0.77
N SER A 78 -4.54 -12.18 -1.83
CA SER A 78 -3.42 -13.15 -1.78
C SER A 78 -2.06 -12.57 -2.19
N ALA A 79 -2.01 -11.27 -2.52
CA ALA A 79 -0.79 -10.58 -2.94
C ALA A 79 -0.83 -9.11 -2.50
N ILE A 80 0.23 -8.62 -1.84
CA ILE A 80 0.28 -7.27 -1.27
C ILE A 80 1.54 -6.48 -1.68
N GLU A 81 1.36 -5.20 -1.96
CA GLU A 81 2.41 -4.18 -1.90
C GLU A 81 2.44 -3.62 -0.48
N LEU A 82 3.50 -3.95 0.26
CA LEU A 82 3.63 -3.61 1.66
C LEU A 82 4.31 -2.23 1.81
N MET A 83 3.73 -1.30 2.57
CA MET A 83 4.41 -0.04 2.88
C MET A 83 5.39 -0.17 4.06
N GLY A 84 6.38 0.72 4.09
CA GLY A 84 7.33 0.83 5.20
C GLY A 84 6.66 1.09 6.56
N SER A 85 5.49 1.75 6.57
CA SER A 85 4.71 1.96 7.81
C SER A 85 4.27 0.66 8.50
N THR A 86 4.25 -0.46 7.78
CA THR A 86 3.99 -1.80 8.35
C THR A 86 5.29 -2.58 8.54
N GLY A 87 6.15 -2.59 7.52
CA GLY A 87 7.38 -3.40 7.54
C GLY A 87 8.43 -2.91 8.54
N GLU A 88 8.63 -1.60 8.66
CA GLU A 88 9.67 -1.02 9.51
C GLU A 88 9.38 -1.19 11.01
N PRO A 89 8.15 -0.89 11.52
CA PRO A 89 7.82 -1.14 12.92
C PRO A 89 7.92 -2.62 13.31
N PHE A 90 7.48 -3.54 12.45
CA PHE A 90 7.64 -4.99 12.69
C PHE A 90 9.11 -5.41 12.82
N ALA A 91 10.00 -4.71 12.10
CA ALA A 91 11.44 -4.90 12.19
C ALA A 91 12.12 -4.14 13.34
N GLY A 92 11.36 -3.41 14.15
CA GLY A 92 11.86 -2.67 15.31
C GLY A 92 12.44 -1.32 14.96
N ALA A 93 11.90 -0.62 13.95
CA ALA A 93 12.25 0.76 13.67
C ALA A 93 11.93 1.67 14.86
N PRO A 94 12.69 2.77 15.04
CA PRO A 94 12.38 3.76 16.04
C PRO A 94 10.97 4.34 15.81
N GLU A 95 10.24 4.58 16.89
CA GLU A 95 8.96 5.27 16.84
C GLU A 95 9.16 6.75 16.49
N GLY A 96 8.32 7.24 15.57
CA GLY A 96 8.35 8.63 15.13
C GLY A 96 7.52 9.53 16.03
N PRO A 97 7.82 10.84 16.03
CA PRO A 97 7.02 11.80 16.77
C PRO A 97 5.61 11.92 16.17
N SER A 98 4.61 12.06 17.04
CA SER A 98 3.20 12.23 16.65
C SER A 98 2.80 13.69 16.77
N PHE A 99 2.74 14.40 15.64
CA PHE A 99 2.32 15.80 15.59
C PHE A 99 0.84 15.94 15.21
N GLN A 100 0.16 16.93 15.81
CA GLN A 100 -1.18 17.31 15.37
C GLN A 100 -1.12 17.93 13.96
N ARG A 101 -2.22 17.80 13.19
CA ARG A 101 -2.33 18.44 11.87
C ARG A 101 -2.17 19.96 11.99
N GLY A 102 -1.20 20.52 11.27
CA GLY A 102 -0.86 21.93 11.28
C GLY A 102 0.58 22.17 10.82
N GLY A 103 1.03 23.42 10.81
CA GLY A 103 2.44 23.74 10.60
C GLY A 103 3.28 23.32 11.81
N LEU A 104 4.43 22.68 11.58
CA LEU A 104 5.33 22.28 12.66
C LEU A 104 6.02 23.49 13.29
N THR A 105 6.09 23.52 14.62
CA THR A 105 6.93 24.48 15.36
C THR A 105 8.41 24.21 15.08
N ALA A 106 9.28 25.17 15.40
CA ALA A 106 10.73 24.97 15.26
C ALA A 106 11.22 23.74 16.05
N ASP A 107 10.65 23.50 17.24
CA ASP A 107 11.01 22.36 18.09
C ASP A 107 10.54 21.04 17.48
N GLN A 108 9.32 20.99 16.95
CA GLN A 108 8.79 19.82 16.26
C GLN A 108 9.59 19.49 14.98
N LYS A 109 10.07 20.50 14.25
CA LYS A 109 10.98 20.29 13.11
C LYS A 109 12.29 19.65 13.54
N ARG A 110 12.92 20.13 14.63
CA ARG A 110 14.15 19.52 15.17
C ARG A 110 13.91 18.08 15.62
N GLU A 111 12.83 17.82 16.34
CA GLU A 111 12.46 16.46 16.76
C GLU A 111 12.25 15.53 15.55
N GLN A 112 11.65 16.04 14.48
CA GLN A 112 11.48 15.30 13.23
C GLN A 112 12.82 15.01 12.53
N GLU A 113 13.72 15.98 12.47
CA GLU A 113 15.06 15.82 11.91
C GLU A 113 15.89 14.79 12.70
N GLU A 114 15.86 14.87 14.04
CA GLU A 114 16.51 13.88 14.92
C GLU A 114 15.93 12.49 14.71
N TYR A 115 14.61 12.38 14.55
CA TYR A 115 13.96 11.12 14.23
C TYR A 115 14.45 10.55 12.90
N TYR A 116 14.51 11.36 11.84
CA TYR A 116 15.03 10.90 10.55
C TYR A 116 16.49 10.48 10.61
N GLY A 117 17.32 11.16 11.42
CA GLY A 117 18.69 10.73 11.70
C GLY A 117 18.76 9.34 12.37
N LYS A 118 17.95 9.10 13.40
CA LYS A 118 17.84 7.80 14.07
C LYS A 118 17.33 6.72 13.12
N LEU A 119 16.33 7.04 12.31
CA LEU A 119 15.75 6.12 11.33
C LEU A 119 16.77 5.75 10.25
N ALA A 120 17.52 6.70 9.71
CA ALA A 120 18.59 6.45 8.74
C ALA A 120 19.69 5.55 9.32
N ALA A 121 20.12 5.81 10.57
CA ALA A 121 21.09 4.97 11.27
C ALA A 121 20.58 3.54 11.52
N TRP A 122 19.29 3.41 11.87
CA TRP A 122 18.65 2.10 12.00
C TRP A 122 18.58 1.36 10.66
N ARG A 123 18.13 2.02 9.57
CA ARG A 123 18.08 1.43 8.22
C ARG A 123 19.44 0.92 7.75
N ALA A 124 20.50 1.67 8.05
CA ALA A 124 21.87 1.29 7.70
C ALA A 124 22.37 0.02 8.40
N SER A 125 21.84 -0.31 9.58
CA SER A 125 22.36 -1.39 10.45
C SER A 125 21.37 -2.53 10.73
N VAL A 126 20.08 -2.36 10.42
CA VAL A 126 19.05 -3.36 10.72
C VAL A 126 19.28 -4.69 10.00
N SER A 127 19.09 -5.79 10.75
CA SER A 127 19.14 -7.15 10.23
C SER A 127 17.89 -7.50 9.43
N MET A 128 18.06 -8.17 8.29
CA MET A 128 16.95 -8.60 7.42
C MET A 128 16.09 -9.73 8.02
N LYS A 129 16.53 -10.38 9.11
CA LYS A 129 15.83 -11.51 9.75
C LYS A 129 14.36 -11.21 10.09
N LYS A 130 14.05 -9.98 10.51
CA LYS A 130 12.66 -9.60 10.82
C LYS A 130 11.80 -9.47 9.56
N PHE A 131 12.36 -8.99 8.45
CA PHE A 131 11.68 -8.97 7.16
C PHE A 131 11.46 -10.39 6.60
N GLU A 132 12.41 -11.30 6.81
CA GLU A 132 12.24 -12.73 6.48
C GLU A 132 11.16 -13.41 7.34
N GLN A 133 11.11 -13.08 8.64
CA GLN A 133 10.05 -13.53 9.54
C GLN A 133 8.67 -13.03 9.06
N LEU A 134 8.60 -11.76 8.67
CA LEU A 134 7.38 -11.14 8.14
C LEU A 134 6.91 -11.84 6.85
N ARG A 135 7.83 -12.07 5.90
CA ARG A 135 7.56 -12.87 4.70
C ARG A 135 7.00 -14.24 5.03
N LYS A 136 7.62 -14.95 5.99
CA LYS A 136 7.19 -16.30 6.38
C LYS A 136 5.77 -16.27 6.94
N MET A 137 5.45 -15.31 7.79
CA MET A 137 4.12 -15.13 8.38
C MET A 137 3.05 -14.93 7.28
N TYR A 138 3.29 -14.03 6.33
CA TYR A 138 2.36 -13.77 5.22
C TYR A 138 2.21 -14.99 4.31
N ASN A 139 3.32 -15.62 3.92
CA ASN A 139 3.29 -16.81 3.06
C ASN A 139 2.55 -18.00 3.70
N GLN A 140 2.68 -18.20 5.02
CA GLN A 140 1.96 -19.25 5.74
C GLN A 140 0.45 -19.06 5.64
N ALA A 141 -0.01 -17.81 5.70
CA ALA A 141 -1.40 -17.42 5.52
C ALA A 141 -1.85 -17.35 4.05
N GLY A 142 -0.97 -17.66 3.08
CA GLY A 142 -1.31 -17.65 1.65
C GLY A 142 -1.23 -16.26 0.99
N VAL A 143 -0.58 -15.29 1.62
CA VAL A 143 -0.38 -13.94 1.07
C VAL A 143 1.07 -13.76 0.66
N SER A 144 1.31 -13.38 -0.60
CA SER A 144 2.64 -13.03 -1.10
C SER A 144 2.90 -11.52 -1.00
N ILE A 145 4.12 -11.13 -0.64
CA ILE A 145 4.55 -9.71 -0.67
C ILE A 145 5.32 -9.51 -1.97
N TYR A 146 4.70 -8.87 -2.97
CA TYR A 146 5.29 -8.74 -4.31
C TYR A 146 6.07 -7.43 -4.49
N ALA A 147 5.75 -6.40 -3.71
CA ALA A 147 6.36 -5.08 -3.75
C ALA A 147 6.51 -4.49 -2.35
N TYR A 148 7.49 -3.58 -2.19
CA TYR A 148 7.73 -2.86 -0.95
C TYR A 148 7.82 -1.34 -1.20
N LYS A 149 7.05 -0.53 -0.47
CA LYS A 149 7.01 0.94 -0.57
C LYS A 149 7.55 1.59 0.71
N PRO A 150 8.87 1.61 0.95
CA PRO A 150 9.46 2.31 2.09
C PRO A 150 9.63 3.80 1.82
N ASN A 151 9.64 4.61 2.88
CA ASN A 151 10.02 6.03 2.78
C ASN A 151 11.56 6.20 2.86
N ALA A 152 12.27 5.56 1.92
CA ALA A 152 13.74 5.44 1.90
C ALA A 152 14.34 5.60 0.48
N LEU A 153 13.53 6.07 -0.48
CA LEU A 153 13.87 6.15 -1.91
C LEU A 153 13.83 7.60 -2.45
N GLY A 154 13.64 8.58 -1.57
CA GLY A 154 13.57 9.99 -1.92
C GLY A 154 14.95 10.59 -2.19
N PRO A 155 15.00 11.82 -2.77
CA PRO A 155 16.24 12.52 -3.06
C PRO A 155 17.05 12.87 -1.80
N ASN A 156 16.37 13.00 -0.65
CA ASN A 156 17.01 13.31 0.64
C ASN A 156 17.49 12.06 1.39
N ASN A 157 17.20 10.85 0.90
CA ASN A 157 17.67 9.62 1.51
C ASN A 157 19.09 9.28 1.04
N THR A 158 19.91 8.79 1.96
CA THR A 158 21.29 8.35 1.66
C THR A 158 21.31 7.10 0.77
N ASP A 159 22.44 6.82 0.11
CA ASP A 159 22.61 5.57 -0.66
C ASP A 159 22.45 4.32 0.23
N ALA A 160 22.83 4.42 1.51
CA ALA A 160 22.66 3.34 2.47
C ALA A 160 21.18 3.04 2.79
N GLU A 161 20.33 4.07 2.81
CA GLU A 161 18.88 3.89 2.98
C GLU A 161 18.24 3.29 1.73
N VAL A 162 18.66 3.71 0.53
CA VAL A 162 18.19 3.11 -0.73
C VAL A 162 18.61 1.64 -0.83
N ASP A 163 19.86 1.34 -0.49
CA ASP A 163 20.37 -0.04 -0.42
C ASP A 163 19.58 -0.88 0.60
N TYR A 164 19.31 -0.33 1.78
CA TYR A 164 18.42 -0.94 2.77
C TYR A 164 17.04 -1.28 2.19
N ALA A 165 16.40 -0.33 1.51
CA ALA A 165 15.08 -0.55 0.94
C ALA A 165 15.05 -1.76 -0.01
N LEU A 166 16.09 -1.91 -0.84
CA LEU A 166 16.23 -3.01 -1.78
C LEU A 166 16.54 -4.34 -1.08
N ARG A 167 17.41 -4.34 -0.06
CA ARG A 167 17.67 -5.53 0.76
C ARG A 167 16.43 -5.98 1.52
N ALA A 168 15.68 -5.04 2.10
CA ALA A 168 14.43 -5.31 2.81
C ALA A 168 13.37 -5.89 1.87
N ALA A 169 13.21 -5.30 0.68
CA ALA A 169 12.32 -5.84 -0.35
C ALA A 169 12.66 -7.29 -0.72
N LYS A 170 13.95 -7.57 -0.95
CA LYS A 170 14.43 -8.94 -1.22
C LYS A 170 14.13 -9.91 -0.08
N ALA A 171 14.33 -9.49 1.17
CA ALA A 171 14.04 -10.28 2.36
C ALA A 171 12.54 -10.57 2.53
N LEU A 172 11.69 -9.58 2.20
CA LEU A 172 10.24 -9.71 2.12
C LEU A 172 9.77 -10.66 0.99
N GLY A 173 10.65 -10.96 0.04
CA GLY A 173 10.33 -11.75 -1.16
C GLY A 173 9.72 -10.92 -2.30
N ALA A 174 9.73 -9.59 -2.16
CA ALA A 174 9.29 -8.69 -3.20
C ALA A 174 10.25 -8.68 -4.39
N THR A 175 9.71 -8.47 -5.59
CA THR A 175 10.51 -8.37 -6.82
C THR A 175 11.00 -6.94 -7.05
N HIS A 176 10.32 -5.95 -6.46
CA HIS A 176 10.60 -4.55 -6.65
C HIS A 176 10.23 -3.71 -5.42
N VAL A 177 10.82 -2.52 -5.37
CA VAL A 177 10.33 -1.42 -4.55
C VAL A 177 9.50 -0.45 -5.39
N THR A 178 8.58 0.29 -4.78
CA THR A 178 7.83 1.36 -5.44
C THR A 178 8.18 2.72 -4.85
N VAL A 179 8.27 3.74 -5.71
CA VAL A 179 8.51 5.14 -5.34
C VAL A 179 7.91 6.04 -6.42
N GLU A 180 7.51 7.26 -6.08
CA GLU A 180 7.05 8.22 -7.09
C GLU A 180 8.10 8.44 -8.19
N LEU A 181 7.64 8.58 -9.43
CA LEU A 181 8.47 8.96 -10.56
C LEU A 181 9.13 10.32 -10.26
N PRO A 182 10.47 10.38 -10.10
CA PRO A 182 11.14 11.63 -9.76
C PRO A 182 11.10 12.58 -10.95
N ARG A 183 11.04 13.88 -10.67
CA ARG A 183 11.18 14.93 -11.69
C ARG A 183 12.62 15.10 -12.17
N ASP A 184 13.58 14.77 -11.32
CA ASP A 184 15.00 14.83 -11.63
C ASP A 184 15.49 13.46 -12.13
N ALA A 185 15.94 13.44 -13.39
CA ALA A 185 16.49 12.26 -14.04
C ALA A 185 17.73 11.69 -13.32
N ALA A 186 18.50 12.53 -12.61
CA ALA A 186 19.64 12.06 -11.83
C ALA A 186 19.19 11.13 -10.68
N GLN A 187 18.01 11.37 -10.11
CA GLN A 187 17.47 10.52 -9.05
C GLN A 187 17.03 9.16 -9.60
N SER A 188 16.31 9.09 -10.72
CA SER A 188 15.95 7.79 -11.31
C SER A 188 17.18 7.01 -11.76
N LYS A 189 18.23 7.69 -12.24
CA LYS A 189 19.50 7.05 -12.58
C LYS A 189 20.16 6.47 -11.34
N ARG A 190 20.29 7.26 -10.27
CA ARG A 190 20.87 6.85 -8.99
C ARG A 190 20.17 5.63 -8.41
N LEU A 191 18.84 5.65 -8.37
CA LEU A 191 18.03 4.53 -7.90
C LEU A 191 18.26 3.28 -8.75
N GLY A 192 18.29 3.41 -10.08
CA GLY A 192 18.54 2.31 -11.01
C GLY A 192 19.94 1.69 -10.88
N ASP A 193 20.97 2.50 -10.58
CA ASP A 193 22.34 2.03 -10.37
C ASP A 193 22.45 1.20 -9.06
N ILE A 194 21.78 1.63 -7.99
CA ILE A 194 21.77 0.91 -6.70
C ILE A 194 20.90 -0.36 -6.78
N ALA A 195 19.76 -0.27 -7.47
CA ALA A 195 18.86 -1.38 -7.78
C ALA A 195 19.59 -2.53 -8.48
N ALA A 196 20.42 -2.21 -9.47
CA ALA A 196 21.20 -3.18 -10.23
C ALA A 196 22.18 -3.98 -9.35
N LYS A 197 22.81 -3.34 -8.37
CA LYS A 197 23.71 -4.01 -7.40
C LYS A 197 22.96 -5.03 -6.54
N ASN A 198 21.71 -4.71 -6.16
CA ASN A 198 20.88 -5.54 -5.30
C ASN A 198 20.08 -6.63 -6.05
N LYS A 199 19.97 -6.50 -7.38
CA LYS A 199 19.14 -7.33 -8.26
C LYS A 199 17.65 -7.29 -7.88
N VAL A 200 17.17 -6.12 -7.49
CA VAL A 200 15.77 -5.82 -7.16
C VAL A 200 15.39 -4.60 -7.98
N TYR A 201 14.20 -4.58 -8.58
CA TYR A 201 13.79 -3.46 -9.43
C TYR A 201 13.29 -2.26 -8.61
N VAL A 202 13.36 -1.07 -9.19
CA VAL A 202 12.67 0.13 -8.72
C VAL A 202 11.56 0.45 -9.71
N ALA A 203 10.31 0.33 -9.27
CA ALA A 203 9.13 0.62 -10.09
C ALA A 203 8.59 2.01 -9.75
N TYR A 204 8.56 2.89 -10.75
CA TYR A 204 8.17 4.29 -10.54
C TYR A 204 6.66 4.48 -10.65
N HIS A 205 6.07 5.02 -9.59
CA HIS A 205 4.65 5.33 -9.47
C HIS A 205 4.33 6.68 -10.13
N GLY A 206 3.34 6.68 -11.02
CA GLY A 206 2.86 7.89 -11.70
C GLY A 206 1.64 8.50 -11.00
N HIS A 207 1.58 9.82 -10.87
CA HIS A 207 0.36 10.56 -10.49
C HIS A 207 -0.22 11.31 -11.71
N LEU A 208 -0.70 12.54 -11.54
CA LEU A 208 -1.28 13.32 -12.65
C LEU A 208 -0.22 13.87 -13.62
N GLN A 209 1.07 13.74 -13.31
CA GLN A 209 2.18 14.12 -14.20
C GLN A 209 2.41 13.12 -15.34
N GLN A 210 1.70 11.99 -15.34
CA GLN A 210 1.91 10.95 -16.33
C GLN A 210 1.59 11.44 -17.75
N THR A 211 2.39 10.98 -18.70
CA THR A 211 2.21 11.10 -20.14
C THR A 211 2.63 9.77 -20.78
N PRO A 212 2.32 9.52 -22.06
CA PRO A 212 2.73 8.28 -22.73
C PRO A 212 4.23 7.96 -22.65
N THR A 213 5.07 8.99 -22.49
CA THR A 213 6.53 8.88 -22.48
C THR A 213 7.14 9.18 -21.10
N ALA A 214 6.34 9.35 -20.05
CA ALA A 214 6.82 9.84 -18.74
C ALA A 214 7.92 8.97 -18.10
N TRP A 215 7.95 7.67 -18.43
CA TRP A 215 8.94 6.73 -17.89
C TRP A 215 10.14 6.49 -18.80
N ASP A 216 10.11 6.96 -20.06
CA ASP A 216 11.07 6.54 -21.08
C ASP A 216 12.53 6.82 -20.68
N GLU A 217 12.78 8.00 -20.11
CA GLU A 217 14.11 8.36 -19.64
C GLU A 217 14.57 7.44 -18.49
N ALA A 218 13.73 7.23 -17.48
CA ALA A 218 14.04 6.33 -16.36
C ALA A 218 14.29 4.90 -16.84
N MET A 219 13.51 4.40 -17.81
CA MET A 219 13.67 3.04 -18.35
C MET A 219 14.94 2.91 -19.18
N ALA A 220 15.38 3.97 -19.86
CA ALA A 220 16.62 3.99 -20.63
C ALA A 220 17.88 3.97 -19.73
N GLN A 221 17.77 4.46 -18.49
CA GLN A 221 18.90 4.59 -17.56
C GLN A 221 19.36 3.27 -16.93
N SER A 222 18.45 2.30 -16.70
CA SER A 222 18.79 1.01 -16.08
C SER A 222 17.79 -0.09 -16.40
N LYS A 223 18.26 -1.32 -16.60
CA LYS A 223 17.41 -2.51 -16.73
C LYS A 223 16.66 -2.87 -15.43
N TYR A 224 17.05 -2.28 -14.31
CA TYR A 224 16.39 -2.44 -13.01
C TYR A 224 15.39 -1.33 -12.70
N ASN A 225 15.21 -0.39 -13.62
CA ASN A 225 14.11 0.55 -13.57
C ASN A 225 12.87 -0.08 -14.22
N ALA A 226 11.71 0.13 -13.61
CA ALA A 226 10.43 -0.41 -14.04
C ALA A 226 9.30 0.61 -13.81
N MET A 227 8.08 0.26 -14.24
CA MET A 227 6.87 1.04 -14.05
C MET A 227 6.01 0.46 -12.94
N ASN A 228 5.53 1.33 -12.05
CA ASN A 228 4.35 1.12 -11.23
C ASN A 228 3.25 2.04 -11.78
N LEU A 229 2.59 1.62 -12.86
CA LEU A 229 1.58 2.45 -13.53
C LEU A 229 0.39 2.67 -12.59
N ASP A 230 -0.09 3.90 -12.43
CA ASP A 230 -1.42 4.15 -11.86
C ASP A 230 -2.39 4.50 -12.99
N MET A 231 -3.26 3.54 -13.31
CA MET A 231 -4.18 3.66 -14.42
C MET A 231 -5.26 4.72 -14.19
N GLY A 232 -5.74 4.88 -12.95
CA GLY A 232 -6.75 5.89 -12.64
C GLY A 232 -6.16 7.30 -12.74
N HIS A 233 -4.93 7.48 -12.27
CA HIS A 233 -4.20 8.74 -12.43
C HIS A 233 -3.91 9.06 -13.89
N TYR A 234 -3.58 8.05 -14.71
CA TYR A 234 -3.38 8.23 -16.15
C TYR A 234 -4.64 8.73 -16.86
N VAL A 235 -5.79 8.14 -16.54
CA VAL A 235 -7.11 8.58 -17.05
C VAL A 235 -7.46 9.98 -16.56
N ALA A 236 -7.26 10.25 -15.28
CA ALA A 236 -7.47 11.59 -14.72
C ALA A 236 -6.52 12.64 -15.33
N ALA A 237 -5.36 12.25 -15.85
CA ALA A 237 -4.45 13.13 -16.59
C ALA A 237 -4.91 13.40 -18.05
N GLY A 238 -5.90 12.65 -18.55
CA GLY A 238 -6.51 12.83 -19.88
C GLY A 238 -6.05 11.82 -20.93
N TYR A 239 -5.55 10.65 -20.52
CA TYR A 239 -5.03 9.63 -21.44
C TYR A 239 -5.75 8.28 -21.34
N ASP A 240 -5.84 7.55 -22.46
CA ASP A 240 -6.31 6.16 -22.48
C ASP A 240 -5.17 5.21 -22.06
N PRO A 241 -5.32 4.44 -20.97
CA PRO A 241 -4.28 3.55 -20.48
C PRO A 241 -4.08 2.28 -21.32
N LEU A 242 -5.05 1.85 -22.14
CA LEU A 242 -4.96 0.57 -22.84
C LEU A 242 -3.78 0.48 -23.84
N PRO A 243 -3.51 1.52 -24.67
CA PRO A 243 -2.32 1.55 -25.51
C PRO A 243 -1.02 1.45 -24.71
N LEU A 244 -0.90 2.21 -23.61
CA LEU A 244 0.31 2.20 -22.78
C LEU A 244 0.54 0.83 -22.14
N ILE A 245 -0.52 0.21 -21.60
CA ILE A 245 -0.47 -1.14 -21.05
C ILE A 245 0.00 -2.12 -22.12
N LYS A 246 -0.55 -2.06 -23.33
CA LYS A 246 -0.17 -2.96 -24.43
C LYS A 246 1.28 -2.77 -24.88
N GLU A 247 1.75 -1.53 -24.95
CA GLU A 247 3.10 -1.22 -25.41
C GLU A 247 4.16 -1.54 -24.35
N LYS A 248 3.91 -1.19 -23.08
CA LYS A 248 4.91 -1.20 -22.00
C LYS A 248 4.75 -2.39 -21.05
N HIS A 249 3.92 -3.38 -21.36
CA HIS A 249 3.60 -4.51 -20.46
C HIS A 249 4.82 -5.26 -19.88
N GLN A 250 5.95 -5.26 -20.59
CA GLN A 250 7.19 -5.90 -20.12
C GLN A 250 7.95 -5.09 -19.06
N GLN A 251 7.71 -3.78 -19.01
CA GLN A 251 8.33 -2.84 -18.08
C GLN A 251 7.44 -2.55 -16.87
N ILE A 252 6.16 -2.89 -16.93
CA ILE A 252 5.22 -2.79 -15.81
C ILE A 252 5.45 -3.97 -14.85
N LEU A 253 5.83 -3.69 -13.61
CA LEU A 253 5.99 -4.73 -12.57
C LEU A 253 4.83 -4.81 -11.59
N SER A 254 4.02 -3.76 -11.50
CA SER A 254 2.74 -3.70 -10.79
C SER A 254 1.95 -2.51 -11.33
N MET A 255 0.62 -2.56 -11.22
CA MET A 255 -0.22 -1.46 -11.69
C MET A 255 -1.27 -1.10 -10.63
N HIS A 256 -1.21 0.12 -10.10
CA HIS A 256 -2.26 0.65 -9.23
C HIS A 256 -3.52 0.89 -10.06
N THR A 257 -4.61 0.33 -9.55
CA THR A 257 -5.93 0.33 -10.13
C THR A 257 -6.86 1.00 -9.13
N LYS A 258 -7.50 2.06 -9.61
CA LYS A 258 -8.53 2.84 -8.93
C LYS A 258 -9.44 3.38 -10.00
N ASP A 259 -10.69 3.64 -9.66
CA ASP A 259 -11.60 4.27 -10.61
C ASP A 259 -11.61 5.77 -10.39
N ARG A 260 -11.26 6.50 -11.43
CA ARG A 260 -11.26 7.96 -11.46
C ARG A 260 -12.11 8.47 -12.59
N LYS A 261 -12.73 9.62 -12.34
CA LYS A 261 -13.20 10.49 -13.42
C LYS A 261 -12.01 11.02 -14.23
N SER A 262 -12.24 11.23 -15.52
CA SER A 262 -11.30 11.83 -16.47
C SER A 262 -11.00 13.28 -16.13
N LYS A 263 -10.06 13.87 -16.86
CA LYS A 263 -9.71 15.29 -16.76
C LYS A 263 -10.92 16.19 -16.99
N GLU A 264 -11.75 15.81 -17.97
CA GLU A 264 -12.96 16.52 -18.38
C GLU A 264 -14.08 16.39 -17.35
N ASN A 265 -14.08 15.30 -16.56
CA ASN A 265 -15.11 14.99 -15.57
C ASN A 265 -14.68 15.26 -14.12
N GLY A 266 -13.69 16.13 -13.91
CA GLY A 266 -13.32 16.63 -12.57
C GLY A 266 -12.42 15.71 -11.74
N GLN A 267 -11.86 14.66 -12.33
CA GLN A 267 -10.74 13.87 -11.78
C GLN A 267 -11.01 13.13 -10.45
N ALA A 268 -12.22 13.14 -9.90
CA ALA A 268 -12.51 12.55 -8.59
C ALA A 268 -12.23 11.03 -8.54
N ASN A 269 -11.77 10.54 -7.39
CA ASN A 269 -11.78 9.11 -7.06
C ASN A 269 -13.22 8.67 -6.74
N VAL A 270 -13.70 7.60 -7.37
CA VAL A 270 -15.07 7.09 -7.25
C VAL A 270 -15.11 5.58 -7.08
N PHE A 271 -16.29 5.02 -6.76
CA PHE A 271 -16.47 3.58 -6.69
C PHE A 271 -16.14 2.93 -8.05
N TRP A 272 -15.62 1.70 -8.02
CA TRP A 272 -15.29 0.97 -9.26
C TRP A 272 -16.54 0.69 -10.08
N GLY A 273 -16.53 1.12 -11.33
CA GLY A 273 -17.66 1.07 -12.26
C GLY A 273 -18.45 2.37 -12.36
N GLU A 274 -18.10 3.39 -11.57
CA GLU A 274 -18.73 4.71 -11.62
C GLU A 274 -17.83 5.79 -12.24
N GLY A 275 -16.55 5.51 -12.48
CA GLY A 275 -15.62 6.44 -13.09
C GLY A 275 -15.45 6.23 -14.59
N ASP A 276 -14.43 6.90 -15.13
CA ASP A 276 -14.09 6.83 -16.56
C ASP A 276 -12.89 5.89 -16.78
N THR A 277 -12.37 5.27 -15.73
CA THR A 277 -11.23 4.37 -15.85
C THR A 277 -11.67 3.04 -16.47
N PRO A 278 -11.07 2.57 -17.57
CA PRO A 278 -11.55 1.39 -18.28
C PRO A 278 -11.10 0.07 -17.60
N ILE A 279 -11.47 -0.11 -16.32
CA ILE A 279 -11.00 -1.21 -15.47
C ILE A 279 -11.31 -2.57 -16.10
N VAL A 280 -12.55 -2.80 -16.55
CA VAL A 280 -12.93 -4.09 -17.16
C VAL A 280 -12.08 -4.39 -18.40
N ALA A 281 -11.96 -3.43 -19.30
CA ALA A 281 -11.19 -3.60 -20.53
C ALA A 281 -9.70 -3.83 -20.26
N ALA A 282 -9.12 -3.12 -19.29
CA ALA A 282 -7.72 -3.30 -18.90
C ALA A 282 -7.47 -4.69 -18.29
N LEU A 283 -8.35 -5.14 -17.40
CA LEU A 283 -8.27 -6.47 -16.78
C LEU A 283 -8.39 -7.58 -17.83
N GLN A 284 -9.31 -7.45 -18.78
CA GLN A 284 -9.48 -8.41 -19.88
C GLN A 284 -8.28 -8.40 -20.83
N LEU A 285 -7.75 -7.22 -21.18
CA LEU A 285 -6.52 -7.09 -21.97
C LEU A 285 -5.34 -7.84 -21.32
N ILE A 286 -5.14 -7.65 -20.01
CA ILE A 286 -4.09 -8.31 -19.23
C ILE A 286 -4.29 -9.83 -19.22
N ARG A 287 -5.53 -10.29 -19.00
CA ARG A 287 -5.90 -11.72 -19.01
C ARG A 287 -5.63 -12.37 -20.35
N ASP A 288 -6.16 -11.79 -21.42
CA ASP A 288 -6.17 -12.39 -22.76
C ASP A 288 -4.74 -12.46 -23.33
N ASN A 289 -3.91 -11.48 -23.01
CA ASN A 289 -2.49 -11.45 -23.39
C ASN A 289 -1.56 -12.08 -22.34
N LYS A 290 -2.10 -12.61 -21.23
CA LYS A 290 -1.37 -13.31 -20.17
C LYS A 290 -0.22 -12.50 -19.55
N TYR A 291 -0.40 -11.19 -19.44
CA TYR A 291 0.57 -10.31 -18.75
C TYR A 291 0.71 -10.72 -17.29
N LYS A 292 1.91 -10.52 -16.71
CA LYS A 292 2.32 -11.18 -15.46
C LYS A 292 2.32 -10.29 -14.22
N PHE A 293 2.22 -8.98 -14.39
CA PHE A 293 2.22 -8.05 -13.26
C PHE A 293 0.88 -8.09 -12.51
N PRO A 294 0.89 -7.88 -11.18
CA PRO A 294 -0.33 -7.74 -10.41
C PRO A 294 -1.03 -6.41 -10.71
N VAL A 295 -2.36 -6.48 -10.67
CA VAL A 295 -3.26 -5.31 -10.64
C VAL A 295 -3.63 -5.02 -9.20
N THR A 296 -3.20 -3.87 -8.72
CA THR A 296 -3.15 -3.49 -7.32
C THR A 296 -4.28 -2.55 -6.99
N ILE A 297 -5.20 -2.95 -6.12
CA ILE A 297 -6.23 -2.06 -5.59
C ILE A 297 -5.57 -0.99 -4.73
N GLU A 298 -5.73 0.27 -5.13
CA GLU A 298 -5.45 1.44 -4.29
C GLU A 298 -6.75 2.19 -4.01
N LEU A 299 -7.31 1.94 -2.82
CA LEU A 299 -8.63 2.41 -2.43
C LEU A 299 -8.59 3.86 -1.94
N GLU A 300 -9.03 4.81 -2.77
CA GLU A 300 -8.92 6.24 -2.45
C GLU A 300 -10.23 7.03 -2.45
N TYR A 301 -11.35 6.41 -2.85
CA TYR A 301 -12.65 7.05 -2.70
C TYR A 301 -13.06 7.14 -1.22
N PRO A 302 -13.89 8.12 -0.83
CA PRO A 302 -14.41 8.22 0.54
C PRO A 302 -15.18 6.96 0.93
N ILE A 303 -14.83 6.36 2.08
CA ILE A 303 -15.53 5.19 2.60
C ILE A 303 -16.97 5.61 2.97
N PRO A 304 -18.00 4.95 2.40
CA PRO A 304 -19.39 5.29 2.69
C PRO A 304 -19.77 4.91 4.13
N GLU A 305 -20.80 5.57 4.65
CA GLU A 305 -21.37 5.27 5.96
C GLU A 305 -21.77 3.79 6.07
N GLY A 306 -21.51 3.18 7.23
CA GLY A 306 -21.80 1.76 7.47
C GLY A 306 -20.80 0.77 6.83
N SER A 307 -19.76 1.28 6.16
CA SER A 307 -18.69 0.46 5.58
C SER A 307 -17.33 0.73 6.25
N ASP A 308 -16.32 -0.02 5.81
CA ASP A 308 -14.91 0.14 6.17
C ASP A 308 -14.02 -0.18 4.96
N ALA A 309 -12.73 0.14 5.06
CA ALA A 309 -11.80 -0.06 3.95
C ALA A 309 -11.61 -1.54 3.57
N VAL A 310 -11.83 -2.50 4.49
CA VAL A 310 -11.76 -3.94 4.19
C VAL A 310 -12.96 -4.36 3.34
N LYS A 311 -14.18 -3.98 3.73
CA LYS A 311 -15.42 -4.23 2.97
C LYS A 311 -15.36 -3.60 1.59
N GLU A 312 -14.89 -2.36 1.49
CA GLU A 312 -14.74 -1.67 0.21
C GLU A 312 -13.67 -2.30 -0.69
N THR A 313 -12.54 -2.76 -0.11
CA THR A 313 -11.54 -3.54 -0.87
C THR A 313 -12.13 -4.86 -1.37
N ALA A 314 -12.94 -5.56 -0.56
CA ALA A 314 -13.59 -6.80 -0.96
C ALA A 314 -14.57 -6.61 -2.14
N LYS A 315 -15.27 -5.48 -2.20
CA LYS A 315 -16.10 -5.10 -3.36
C LYS A 315 -15.25 -4.90 -4.62
N CYS A 316 -14.09 -4.26 -4.51
CA CYS A 316 -13.15 -4.10 -5.63
C CYS A 316 -12.61 -5.46 -6.11
N VAL A 317 -12.31 -6.38 -5.18
CA VAL A 317 -11.91 -7.77 -5.51
C VAL A 317 -13.03 -8.49 -6.28
N GLU A 318 -14.28 -8.37 -5.85
CA GLU A 318 -15.42 -8.99 -6.55
C GLU A 318 -15.63 -8.37 -7.94
N TYR A 319 -15.49 -7.05 -8.06
CA TYR A 319 -15.56 -6.38 -9.34
C TYR A 319 -14.49 -6.91 -10.31
N ALA A 320 -13.24 -7.00 -9.85
CA ALA A 320 -12.14 -7.55 -10.63
C ALA A 320 -12.39 -9.02 -11.01
N ARG A 321 -12.87 -9.84 -10.07
CA ARG A 321 -13.21 -11.25 -10.33
C ARG A 321 -14.24 -11.37 -11.44
N LYS A 322 -15.35 -10.63 -11.37
CA LYS A 322 -16.40 -10.64 -12.40
C LYS A 322 -15.84 -10.23 -13.77
N ALA A 323 -15.06 -9.15 -13.83
CA ALA A 323 -14.44 -8.67 -15.07
C ALA A 323 -13.52 -9.74 -15.71
N LEU A 324 -12.77 -10.46 -14.88
CA LEU A 324 -11.82 -11.49 -15.33
C LEU A 324 -12.50 -12.82 -15.69
N MET A 325 -13.67 -13.12 -15.14
CA MET A 325 -14.44 -14.34 -15.42
C MET A 325 -15.48 -14.21 -16.54
N ALA A 326 -15.69 -12.99 -17.06
CA ALA A 326 -16.55 -12.71 -18.21
C ALA A 326 -15.97 -13.23 -19.53
#